data_AF-A0A7E6F5D4-F1
#
_entry.id   AF-A0A7E6F5D4-F1
#
_cell.length_a   1.000
_cell.length_b   1.000
_cell.length_c   1.000
_cell.angle_alpha   90.00
_cell.angle_beta   90.00
_cell.angle_gamma   90.00
#
_symmetry.space_group_name_H-M   'P 1'
#
loop_
_entity.id
_entity.type
_entity.pdbx_description
1 polymer ?
#
loop_
_entity_poly.entity_id
_entity_poly.type
_entity_poly.pdbx_seq_one_letter_code
_entity_poly.pdbx_strand_id
1 'polypeptide(L)'
;MTTRLNESEYYITSDDRLYLNNTQRFLNQSEFTRDSQDIISICVNNGTNNISNINGISKYSVAESYITLVGLVISIPALAITIIVYLCIPDLRTLPGKLLISLLLALFVAELLFLISSQVTKSTVLCKYLAVVMHYSFLATFFWMNVMSVDACHTFSGLTQLRSKGKHTKRFVFCSLYAWICPLVIVTVSLVFEYIPGNHGLSPDYGKDICWIKNGKSLLCFFLIPVMIILCLNFVAFTLTARGLYLARKLSTKYLSKHNKLECIICVKLFFIMGLTWTFAFLYTFTRIEEFSLLFCILNSFVGLLICLSFLSTSIARRSIFQNLQKITKTSTKESVDVNFAHKTTSTNITP
;
A
#
# COMPACT_ATOMS: atom_id res chain seq x y z
N MET A 1 10.23 15.72 -38.69
CA MET A 1 11.13 14.93 -39.55
C MET A 1 10.31 14.44 -40.73
N THR A 2 10.67 14.77 -41.96
CA THR A 2 9.90 14.39 -43.15
C THR A 2 10.32 12.99 -43.60
N THR A 3 9.39 12.06 -43.72
CA THR A 3 9.65 10.68 -44.16
C THR A 3 8.99 10.44 -45.50
N ARG A 4 9.75 9.87 -46.44
CA ARG A 4 9.25 9.46 -47.76
C ARG A 4 8.57 8.10 -47.63
N LEU A 5 7.38 7.97 -48.20
CA LEU A 5 6.62 6.73 -48.19
C LEU A 5 6.95 5.89 -49.43
N ASN A 6 7.04 4.58 -49.25
CA ASN A 6 7.12 3.63 -50.37
C ASN A 6 5.73 3.31 -50.93
N GLU A 7 5.65 2.91 -52.20
CA GLU A 7 4.37 2.57 -52.88
C GLU A 7 3.57 1.45 -52.20
N SER A 8 4.22 0.58 -51.42
CA SER A 8 3.57 -0.49 -50.65
C SER A 8 2.99 -0.02 -49.30
N GLU A 9 3.30 1.20 -48.87
CA GLU A 9 2.95 1.72 -47.54
C GLU A 9 1.67 2.56 -47.55
N TYR A 10 1.19 2.96 -48.74
CA TYR A 10 -0.02 3.75 -48.90
C TYR A 10 -0.84 3.37 -50.13
N TYR A 11 -2.11 3.75 -50.14
CA TYR A 11 -2.91 3.84 -51.36
C TYR A 11 -3.82 5.08 -51.32
N ILE A 12 -4.12 5.62 -52.49
CA ILE A 12 -4.96 6.82 -52.62
C ILE A 12 -6.42 6.38 -52.82
N THR A 13 -7.30 6.93 -52.00
CA THR A 13 -8.75 6.67 -52.09
C THR A 13 -9.37 7.55 -53.17
N SER A 14 -10.54 7.18 -53.70
CA SER A 14 -11.28 7.95 -54.71
C SER A 14 -11.59 9.41 -54.33
N ASP A 15 -11.56 9.72 -53.03
CA ASP A 15 -11.75 11.08 -52.48
C ASP A 15 -10.42 11.85 -52.35
N ASP A 16 -9.35 11.42 -53.04
CA ASP A 16 -8.02 12.01 -53.03
C ASP A 16 -7.35 12.08 -51.64
N ARG A 17 -7.76 11.17 -50.75
CA ARG A 17 -7.18 10.96 -49.41
C ARG A 17 -6.16 9.84 -49.43
N LEU A 18 -5.09 9.99 -48.67
CA LEU A 18 -4.01 9.02 -48.59
C LEU A 18 -4.20 8.10 -47.39
N TYR A 19 -4.28 6.79 -47.62
CA TYR A 19 -4.40 5.79 -46.55
C TYR A 19 -3.06 5.13 -46.26
N LEU A 20 -2.66 5.09 -44.99
CA LEU A 20 -1.42 4.45 -44.52
C LEU A 20 -1.69 3.05 -43.96
N ASN A 21 -1.05 2.03 -44.53
CA ASN A 21 -1.31 0.64 -44.16
C ASN A 21 -0.79 0.28 -42.75
N ASN A 22 0.36 0.84 -42.36
CA ASN A 22 1.03 0.53 -41.09
C ASN A 22 0.32 1.12 -39.86
N THR A 23 -0.28 2.31 -40.00
CA THR A 23 -0.97 3.02 -38.91
C THR A 23 -2.50 2.99 -39.02
N GLN A 24 -3.03 2.42 -40.11
CA GLN A 24 -4.45 2.36 -40.44
C GLN A 24 -5.16 3.72 -40.38
N ARG A 25 -4.47 4.79 -40.81
CA ARG A 25 -4.95 6.18 -40.72
C ARG A 25 -5.10 6.80 -42.11
N PHE A 26 -6.13 7.61 -42.28
CA PHE A 26 -6.32 8.48 -43.44
C PHE A 26 -5.66 9.84 -43.21
N LEU A 27 -4.94 10.33 -44.21
CA LEU A 27 -4.35 11.66 -44.27
C LEU A 27 -5.08 12.50 -45.31
N ASN A 28 -5.42 13.73 -44.91
CA ASN A 28 -6.00 14.71 -45.82
C ASN A 28 -4.92 15.36 -46.68
N GLN A 29 -5.33 16.01 -47.78
CA GLN A 29 -4.45 16.64 -48.75
C GLN A 29 -3.55 17.75 -48.16
N SER A 30 -3.92 18.30 -46.99
CA SER A 30 -3.13 19.27 -46.23
C SER A 30 -2.03 18.64 -45.37
N GLU A 31 -1.99 17.31 -45.22
CA GLU A 31 -1.10 16.59 -44.30
C GLU A 31 0.02 15.81 -45.01
N PHE A 32 0.02 15.76 -46.34
CA PHE A 32 1.09 15.16 -47.14
C PHE A 32 1.46 16.09 -48.32
N THR A 33 2.72 16.05 -48.73
CA THR A 33 3.18 16.77 -49.93
C THR A 33 3.60 15.77 -51.00
N ARG A 34 3.20 16.06 -52.23
CA ARG A 34 3.58 15.31 -53.43
C ARG A 34 4.63 16.12 -54.17
N ASP A 35 5.82 15.55 -54.35
CA ASP A 35 6.89 16.22 -55.11
C ASP A 35 6.64 16.11 -56.62
N SER A 36 7.39 16.89 -57.41
CA SER A 36 7.41 16.92 -58.87
C SER A 36 7.74 15.56 -59.54
N GLN A 37 8.19 14.57 -58.77
CA GLN A 37 8.47 13.19 -59.18
C GLN A 37 7.42 12.17 -58.65
N ASP A 38 6.23 12.63 -58.22
CA ASP A 38 5.12 11.84 -57.66
C ASP A 38 5.43 11.09 -56.33
N ILE A 39 6.55 11.42 -55.69
CA ILE A 39 6.93 10.86 -54.39
C ILE A 39 6.15 11.56 -53.29
N ILE A 40 5.45 10.78 -52.46
CA ILE A 40 4.68 11.30 -51.32
C ILE A 40 5.53 11.32 -50.06
N SER A 41 5.62 12.51 -49.46
CA SER A 41 6.33 12.73 -48.20
C SER A 41 5.36 13.19 -47.13
N ILE A 42 5.50 12.62 -45.93
CA ILE A 42 4.72 13.01 -44.75
C ILE A 42 5.62 13.63 -43.69
N CYS A 43 5.13 14.68 -43.04
CA CYS A 43 5.80 15.26 -41.87
C CYS A 43 5.54 14.40 -40.64
N VAL A 44 6.51 13.56 -40.27
CA VAL A 44 6.52 12.87 -38.98
C VAL A 44 6.98 13.87 -37.92
N ASN A 45 6.04 14.46 -37.17
CA ASN A 45 6.40 15.16 -35.95
C ASN A 45 6.97 14.15 -34.96
N ASN A 46 8.30 14.17 -34.76
CA ASN A 46 8.94 13.45 -33.67
C ASN A 46 8.57 14.17 -32.38
N GLY A 47 7.42 13.78 -31.82
CA GLY A 47 6.90 14.28 -30.57
C GLY A 47 6.15 15.61 -30.68
N THR A 48 4.96 15.61 -30.09
CA THR A 48 4.23 16.78 -29.56
C THR A 48 3.73 17.81 -30.58
N ASN A 49 2.41 17.82 -30.76
CA ASN A 49 1.54 19.01 -30.85
C ASN A 49 0.42 18.80 -31.88
N ASN A 50 -0.43 17.81 -31.62
CA ASN A 50 -1.86 17.83 -31.95
C ASN A 50 -2.59 16.89 -30.98
N ILE A 51 -2.39 17.18 -29.70
CA ILE A 51 -3.01 16.47 -28.60
C ILE A 51 -3.58 17.54 -27.69
N SER A 52 -4.80 17.98 -27.93
CA SER A 52 -5.55 18.76 -26.95
C SER A 52 -6.44 17.87 -26.06
N ASN A 53 -6.62 16.57 -26.41
CA ASN A 53 -7.45 15.63 -25.64
C ASN A 53 -6.74 14.34 -25.15
N ILE A 54 -5.47 14.08 -25.49
CA ILE A 54 -4.65 12.99 -24.87
C ILE A 54 -3.69 13.56 -23.80
N ASN A 55 -3.61 14.89 -23.66
CA ASN A 55 -2.78 15.56 -22.66
C ASN A 55 -3.32 15.36 -21.24
N GLY A 56 -4.62 15.07 -21.07
CA GLY A 56 -5.18 14.73 -19.76
C GLY A 56 -4.65 13.37 -19.28
N ILE A 57 -4.87 12.33 -20.07
CA ILE A 57 -4.58 10.92 -19.70
C ILE A 57 -3.06 10.70 -19.52
N SER A 58 -2.22 11.25 -20.40
CA SER A 58 -0.75 11.13 -20.26
C SER A 58 -0.21 11.93 -19.08
N LYS A 59 -0.76 13.12 -18.81
CA LYS A 59 -0.35 13.95 -17.68
C LYS A 59 -0.71 13.33 -16.34
N TYR A 60 -1.89 12.70 -16.22
CA TYR A 60 -2.29 12.02 -14.99
C TYR A 60 -1.38 10.81 -14.70
N SER A 61 -1.11 9.95 -15.69
CA SER A 61 -0.19 8.81 -15.49
C SER A 61 1.23 9.24 -15.07
N VAL A 62 1.75 10.33 -15.64
CA VAL A 62 3.05 10.89 -15.24
C VAL A 62 2.99 11.52 -13.84
N ALA A 63 1.95 12.30 -13.54
CA ALA A 63 1.77 12.92 -12.23
C ALA A 63 1.61 11.88 -11.13
N GLU A 64 0.80 10.84 -11.34
CA GLU A 64 0.62 9.71 -10.43
C GLU A 64 1.94 9.00 -10.15
N SER A 65 2.78 8.81 -11.17
CA SER A 65 4.11 8.22 -11.00
C SER A 65 5.02 9.06 -10.09
N TYR A 66 5.04 10.39 -10.26
CA TYR A 66 5.81 11.30 -9.39
C TYR A 66 5.25 11.36 -7.97
N ILE A 67 3.92 11.44 -7.82
CA ILE A 67 3.24 11.45 -6.52
C ILE A 67 3.55 10.15 -5.77
N THR A 68 3.49 9.02 -6.47
CA THR A 68 3.83 7.70 -5.95
C THR A 68 5.27 7.66 -5.46
N LEU A 69 6.22 8.08 -6.29
CA LEU A 69 7.63 8.09 -5.93
C LEU A 69 7.90 8.94 -4.68
N VAL A 70 7.46 10.20 -4.69
CA VAL A 70 7.66 11.13 -3.57
C VAL A 70 6.95 10.64 -2.31
N GLY A 71 5.71 10.18 -2.44
CA GLY A 71 4.92 9.68 -1.33
C GLY A 71 5.56 8.46 -0.67
N LEU A 72 6.01 7.47 -1.45
CA LEU A 72 6.67 6.27 -0.91
C LEU A 72 7.99 6.60 -0.19
N VAL A 73 8.81 7.49 -0.77
CA VAL A 73 10.08 7.93 -0.15
C VAL A 73 9.85 8.58 1.22
N ILE A 74 8.70 9.22 1.42
CA ILE A 74 8.31 9.81 2.72
C ILE A 74 7.63 8.79 3.63
N SER A 75 6.74 7.95 3.09
CA SER A 75 5.93 6.98 3.83
C SER A 75 6.77 5.84 4.44
N ILE A 76 7.74 5.32 3.69
CA ILE A 76 8.58 4.19 4.14
C ILE A 76 9.36 4.54 5.43
N PRO A 77 10.10 5.66 5.52
CA PRO A 77 10.73 6.09 6.78
C PRO A 77 9.72 6.34 7.90
N ALA A 78 8.56 6.93 7.59
CA ALA A 78 7.53 7.20 8.59
C ALA A 78 6.94 5.91 9.19
N LEU A 79 6.75 4.87 8.36
CA LEU A 79 6.37 3.53 8.80
C LEU A 79 7.46 2.89 9.66
N ALA A 80 8.73 2.97 9.22
CA ALA A 80 9.86 2.43 9.97
C ALA A 80 9.93 3.05 11.38
N ILE A 81 9.79 4.37 11.50
CA ILE A 81 9.73 5.07 12.80
C ILE A 81 8.59 4.52 13.65
N THR A 82 7.39 4.38 13.08
CA THR A 82 6.23 3.86 13.81
C THR A 82 6.49 2.45 14.33
N ILE A 83 7.03 1.56 13.49
CA ILE A 83 7.37 0.18 13.85
C ILE A 83 8.40 0.17 14.99
N ILE A 84 9.48 0.94 14.87
CA ILE A 84 10.53 1.04 15.89
C ILE A 84 9.95 1.48 17.24
N VAL A 85 9.10 2.51 17.25
CA VAL A 85 8.48 2.99 18.50
C VAL A 85 7.65 1.91 19.18
N TYR A 86 6.85 1.16 18.41
CA TYR A 86 6.05 0.05 18.92
C TYR A 86 6.90 -1.12 19.44
N LEU A 87 8.06 -1.39 18.83
CA LEU A 87 8.98 -2.43 19.27
C LEU A 87 9.75 -2.03 20.54
N CYS A 88 10.19 -0.77 20.62
CA CYS A 88 11.03 -0.26 21.71
C CYS A 88 10.24 0.03 22.99
N ILE A 89 8.94 0.34 22.90
CA ILE A 89 8.12 0.68 24.07
C ILE A 89 7.31 -0.55 24.52
N PRO A 90 7.67 -1.19 25.66
CA PRO A 90 7.01 -2.41 26.12
C PRO A 90 5.51 -2.22 26.37
N ASP A 91 5.11 -1.04 26.85
CA ASP A 91 3.72 -0.68 27.14
C ASP A 91 2.84 -0.78 25.89
N LEU A 92 3.40 -0.57 24.69
CA LEU A 92 2.68 -0.63 23.42
C LEU A 92 2.59 -2.04 22.82
N ARG A 93 3.30 -3.04 23.38
CA ARG A 93 3.35 -4.43 22.87
C ARG A 93 2.22 -5.31 23.41
N THR A 94 1.04 -4.72 23.63
CA THR A 94 -0.19 -5.44 23.95
C THR A 94 -0.65 -6.30 22.76
N LEU A 95 -1.72 -7.09 22.93
CA LEU A 95 -2.26 -7.89 21.82
C LEU A 95 -2.60 -7.01 20.60
N PRO A 96 -3.38 -5.91 20.71
CA PRO A 96 -3.65 -5.02 19.58
C PRO A 96 -2.39 -4.37 19.01
N GLY A 97 -1.41 -4.03 19.86
CA GLY A 97 -0.12 -3.52 19.41
C GLY A 97 0.67 -4.52 18.56
N LYS A 98 0.68 -5.82 18.92
CA LYS A 98 1.32 -6.87 18.12
C LYS A 98 0.63 -7.07 16.77
N LEU A 99 -0.70 -7.07 16.74
CA LEU A 99 -1.47 -7.13 15.49
C LEU A 99 -1.12 -5.95 14.57
N LEU A 100 -1.05 -4.75 15.14
CA LEU A 100 -0.67 -3.55 14.42
C LEU A 100 0.77 -3.62 13.89
N ILE A 101 1.74 -4.04 14.70
CA ILE A 101 3.13 -4.22 14.23
C ILE A 101 3.19 -5.16 13.03
N SER A 102 2.50 -6.30 13.08
CA SER A 102 2.47 -7.25 11.95
C SER A 102 1.84 -6.66 10.69
N LEU A 103 0.77 -5.89 10.83
CA LEU A 103 0.17 -5.12 9.75
C LEU A 103 1.17 -4.12 9.14
N LEU A 104 1.82 -3.32 10.00
CA LEU A 104 2.78 -2.30 9.56
C LEU A 104 4.01 -2.90 8.90
N LEU A 105 4.49 -4.05 9.37
CA LEU A 105 5.59 -4.78 8.74
C LEU A 105 5.22 -5.27 7.34
N ALA A 106 4.03 -5.86 7.18
CA ALA A 106 3.54 -6.30 5.87
C ALA A 106 3.40 -5.12 4.90
N LEU A 107 2.86 -4.00 5.36
CA LEU A 107 2.72 -2.77 4.58
C LEU A 107 4.07 -2.14 4.22
N PHE A 108 5.01 -2.09 5.17
CA PHE A 108 6.37 -1.60 4.94
C PHE A 108 7.07 -2.41 3.86
N VAL A 109 6.98 -3.75 3.91
CA VAL A 109 7.54 -4.62 2.87
C VAL A 109 6.86 -4.36 1.53
N ALA A 110 5.53 -4.23 1.51
CA ALA A 110 4.79 -3.94 0.28
C ALA A 110 5.23 -2.61 -0.36
N GLU A 111 5.26 -1.51 0.40
CA GLU A 111 5.69 -0.18 -0.08
C GLU A 111 7.16 -0.16 -0.51
N LEU A 112 8.04 -0.79 0.26
CA LEU A 112 9.46 -0.86 -0.05
C LEU A 112 9.70 -1.61 -1.36
N LEU A 113 9.06 -2.76 -1.54
CA LEU A 113 9.17 -3.54 -2.76
C LEU A 113 8.53 -2.80 -3.95
N PHE A 114 7.45 -2.06 -3.71
CA PHE A 114 6.83 -1.23 -4.75
C PHE A 114 7.77 -0.11 -5.22
N LEU A 115 8.44 0.57 -4.28
CA LEU A 115 9.50 1.53 -4.59
C LEU A 115 10.66 0.89 -5.36
N ILE A 116 11.18 -0.26 -4.90
CA ILE A 116 12.26 -0.97 -5.60
C ILE A 116 11.84 -1.38 -7.00
N SER A 117 10.61 -1.90 -7.16
CA SER A 117 10.09 -2.37 -8.44
C SER A 117 10.00 -1.26 -9.49
N SER A 118 9.74 -0.01 -9.07
CA SER A 118 9.73 1.16 -9.97
C SER A 118 11.08 1.44 -10.61
N GLN A 119 12.17 0.98 -9.99
CA GLN A 119 13.54 1.18 -10.47
C GLN A 119 14.06 -0.01 -11.30
N VAL A 120 13.36 -1.14 -11.30
CA VAL A 120 13.77 -2.34 -12.04
C VAL A 120 13.32 -2.23 -13.49
N THR A 121 14.25 -1.88 -14.38
CA THR A 121 13.95 -1.64 -15.81
C THR A 121 14.39 -2.77 -16.75
N LYS A 122 15.20 -3.73 -16.28
CA LYS A 122 15.91 -4.68 -17.18
C LYS A 122 15.75 -6.16 -16.85
N SER A 123 15.43 -6.53 -15.60
CA SER A 123 15.40 -7.93 -15.18
C SER A 123 13.97 -8.43 -15.00
N THR A 124 13.50 -9.23 -15.95
CA THR A 124 12.17 -9.86 -15.92
C THR A 124 12.02 -10.84 -14.77
N VAL A 125 13.07 -11.59 -14.45
CA VAL A 125 13.07 -12.54 -13.32
C VAL A 125 12.95 -11.83 -11.98
N LEU A 126 13.72 -10.75 -11.78
CA LEU A 126 13.63 -9.95 -10.55
C LEU A 126 12.26 -9.27 -10.44
N CYS A 127 11.79 -8.68 -11.54
CA CYS A 127 10.47 -8.03 -11.63
C CYS A 127 9.34 -9.01 -11.27
N LYS A 128 9.38 -10.24 -11.78
CA LYS A 128 8.44 -11.32 -11.44
C LYS A 128 8.50 -11.68 -9.96
N TYR A 129 9.69 -11.88 -9.40
CA TYR A 129 9.85 -12.18 -7.98
C TYR A 129 9.28 -11.07 -7.09
N LEU A 130 9.64 -9.81 -7.38
CA LEU A 130 9.11 -8.65 -6.66
C LEU A 130 7.59 -8.59 -6.75
N ALA A 131 7.00 -8.80 -7.94
CA ALA A 131 5.56 -8.77 -8.15
C ALA A 131 4.83 -9.81 -7.28
N VAL A 132 5.36 -11.03 -7.17
CA VAL A 132 4.80 -12.09 -6.32
C VAL A 132 4.86 -11.73 -4.85
N VAL A 133 6.02 -11.25 -4.36
CA VAL A 133 6.19 -10.90 -2.95
C VAL A 133 5.37 -9.65 -2.58
N MET A 134 5.28 -8.67 -3.48
CA MET A 134 4.40 -7.51 -3.30
C MET A 134 2.93 -7.91 -3.22
N HIS A 135 2.47 -8.78 -4.13
CA HIS A 135 1.09 -9.28 -4.10
C HIS A 135 0.77 -9.95 -2.76
N TYR A 136 1.65 -10.82 -2.28
CA TYR A 136 1.53 -11.44 -0.96
C TYR A 136 1.50 -10.41 0.18
N SER A 137 2.40 -9.42 0.16
CA SER A 137 2.55 -8.43 1.24
C SER A 137 1.35 -7.49 1.33
N PHE A 138 0.80 -7.06 0.19
CA PHE A 138 -0.44 -6.29 0.16
C PHE A 138 -1.61 -7.11 0.71
N LEU A 139 -1.81 -8.36 0.25
CA LEU A 139 -2.85 -9.23 0.78
C LEU A 139 -2.69 -9.43 2.30
N ALA A 140 -1.49 -9.74 2.78
CA ALA A 140 -1.20 -9.89 4.20
C ALA A 140 -1.58 -8.65 5.00
N THR A 141 -1.33 -7.45 4.48
CA THR A 141 -1.76 -6.19 5.11
C THR A 141 -3.27 -6.13 5.31
N PHE A 142 -4.06 -6.51 4.31
CA PHE A 142 -5.52 -6.56 4.42
C PHE A 142 -6.01 -7.61 5.40
N PHE A 143 -5.43 -8.80 5.38
CA PHE A 143 -5.79 -9.86 6.32
C PHE A 143 -5.44 -9.49 7.76
N TRP A 144 -4.30 -8.84 7.99
CA TRP A 144 -3.97 -8.28 9.30
C TRP A 144 -4.93 -7.17 9.72
N MET A 145 -5.35 -6.30 8.79
CA MET A 145 -6.37 -5.29 9.05
C MET A 145 -7.68 -5.96 9.47
N ASN A 146 -8.07 -7.05 8.82
CA ASN A 146 -9.26 -7.82 9.17
C ASN A 146 -9.20 -8.41 10.58
N VAL A 147 -8.09 -9.06 10.91
CA VAL A 147 -7.83 -9.57 12.26
C VAL A 147 -7.94 -8.46 13.30
N MET A 148 -7.36 -7.30 13.03
CA MET A 148 -7.41 -6.15 13.92
C MET A 148 -8.85 -5.62 14.10
N SER A 149 -9.63 -5.53 13.02
CA SER A 149 -11.05 -5.12 13.08
C SER A 149 -11.91 -6.12 13.86
N VAL A 150 -11.70 -7.42 13.66
CA VAL A 150 -12.40 -8.48 14.41
C VAL A 150 -11.99 -8.47 15.87
N ASP A 151 -10.72 -8.24 16.19
CA ASP A 151 -10.25 -8.13 17.57
C ASP A 151 -10.84 -6.92 18.29
N ALA A 152 -10.91 -5.77 17.62
CA ALA A 152 -11.59 -4.58 18.13
C ALA A 152 -13.08 -4.85 18.34
N CYS A 153 -13.75 -5.49 17.37
CA CYS A 153 -15.15 -5.88 17.50
C CYS A 153 -15.36 -6.75 18.72
N HIS A 154 -14.64 -7.86 18.86
CA HIS A 154 -14.77 -8.74 20.00
C HIS A 154 -14.45 -8.03 21.33
N THR A 155 -13.54 -7.07 21.34
CA THR A 155 -13.15 -6.35 22.56
C THR A 155 -14.20 -5.30 22.99
N PHE A 156 -14.84 -4.60 22.06
CA PHE A 156 -15.70 -3.45 22.35
C PHE A 156 -17.19 -3.64 22.09
N SER A 157 -17.59 -4.66 21.31
CA SER A 157 -19.01 -4.94 21.02
C SER A 157 -19.78 -5.57 22.19
N GLY A 158 -19.09 -6.00 23.26
CA GLY A 158 -19.73 -6.68 24.38
C GLY A 158 -20.22 -8.10 24.06
N LEU A 159 -19.93 -8.63 22.86
CA LEU A 159 -20.30 -9.97 22.38
C LEU A 159 -19.81 -11.13 23.27
N THR A 160 -18.99 -10.88 24.28
CA THR A 160 -18.61 -11.91 25.25
C THR A 160 -18.33 -11.30 26.62
N GLN A 161 -19.37 -11.24 27.47
CA GLN A 161 -19.25 -10.93 28.91
C GLN A 161 -18.46 -12.00 29.69
N LEU A 162 -18.23 -13.19 29.12
CA LEU A 162 -17.44 -14.27 29.74
C LEU A 162 -15.99 -14.25 29.27
N ARG A 163 -15.16 -13.37 29.84
CA ARG A 163 -13.71 -13.44 29.63
C ARG A 163 -13.03 -14.24 30.73
N SER A 164 -12.65 -15.48 30.42
CA SER A 164 -11.58 -16.16 31.15
C SER A 164 -10.24 -15.50 30.80
N LYS A 165 -9.53 -14.96 31.80
CA LYS A 165 -8.30 -14.17 31.69
C LYS A 165 -7.06 -14.90 31.13
N GLY A 166 -7.18 -16.12 30.59
CA GLY A 166 -6.02 -17.00 30.30
C GLY A 166 -5.66 -17.30 28.84
N LYS A 167 -6.35 -16.78 27.81
CA LYS A 167 -6.20 -17.26 26.41
C LYS A 167 -5.57 -16.28 25.38
N HIS A 168 -4.93 -15.20 25.82
CA HIS A 168 -4.41 -14.16 24.91
C HIS A 168 -3.37 -14.68 23.90
N THR A 169 -2.44 -15.55 24.31
CA THR A 169 -1.39 -16.08 23.43
C THR A 169 -1.94 -17.02 22.37
N LYS A 170 -2.83 -17.95 22.73
CA LYS A 170 -3.46 -18.88 21.79
C LYS A 170 -4.27 -18.15 20.71
N ARG A 171 -4.95 -17.06 21.09
CA ARG A 171 -5.70 -16.22 20.16
C ARG A 171 -4.80 -15.49 19.17
N PHE A 172 -3.69 -14.90 19.62
CA PHE A 172 -2.71 -14.28 18.73
C PHE A 172 -2.16 -15.28 17.70
N VAL A 173 -1.82 -16.50 18.14
CA VAL A 173 -1.31 -17.54 17.24
C VAL A 173 -2.33 -17.88 16.16
N PHE A 174 -3.59 -18.13 16.53
CA PHE A 174 -4.63 -18.43 15.54
C PHE A 174 -4.86 -17.28 14.55
N CYS A 175 -4.94 -16.04 15.05
CA CYS A 175 -5.06 -14.84 14.24
C CYS A 175 -3.87 -14.66 13.28
N SER A 176 -2.65 -14.92 13.75
CA SER A 176 -1.41 -14.85 12.97
C SER A 176 -1.38 -15.91 11.87
N LEU A 177 -1.76 -17.15 12.20
CA LEU A 177 -1.86 -18.24 11.22
C LEU A 177 -2.84 -17.87 10.10
N TYR A 178 -4.04 -17.38 10.44
CA TYR A 178 -5.00 -16.89 9.46
C TYR A 178 -4.41 -15.77 8.59
N ALA A 179 -3.82 -14.73 9.21
CA ALA A 179 -3.39 -13.54 8.47
C ALA A 179 -2.17 -13.77 7.57
N TRP A 180 -1.34 -14.78 7.84
CA TRP A 180 -0.21 -15.14 6.98
C TRP A 180 -0.53 -16.23 5.98
N ILE A 181 -1.26 -17.28 6.40
CA ILE A 181 -1.51 -18.44 5.56
C ILE A 181 -2.56 -18.14 4.48
N CYS A 182 -3.61 -17.39 4.77
CA CYS A 182 -4.63 -17.08 3.76
C CYS A 182 -4.08 -16.31 2.54
N PRO A 183 -3.30 -15.22 2.70
CA PRO A 183 -2.58 -14.60 1.59
C PRO A 183 -1.67 -15.57 0.84
N LEU A 184 -0.95 -16.42 1.58
CA LEU A 184 -0.03 -17.39 0.99
C LEU A 184 -0.78 -18.36 0.08
N VAL A 185 -1.91 -18.91 0.54
CA VAL A 185 -2.77 -19.81 -0.26
C VAL A 185 -3.23 -19.11 -1.54
N ILE A 186 -3.71 -17.86 -1.46
CA ILE A 186 -4.16 -17.11 -2.64
C ILE A 186 -3.02 -16.91 -3.65
N VAL A 187 -1.83 -16.52 -3.18
CA VAL A 187 -0.66 -16.31 -4.04
C VAL A 187 -0.17 -17.64 -4.62
N THR A 188 -0.17 -18.73 -3.85
CA THR A 188 0.17 -20.07 -4.34
C THR A 188 -0.78 -20.51 -5.44
N VAL A 189 -2.10 -20.33 -5.25
CA VAL A 189 -3.09 -20.61 -6.31
C VAL A 189 -2.83 -19.75 -7.54
N SER A 190 -2.52 -18.47 -7.36
CA SER A 190 -2.17 -17.57 -8.47
C SER A 190 -0.94 -18.06 -9.24
N LEU A 191 0.09 -18.56 -8.55
CA LEU A 191 1.29 -19.14 -9.16
C LEU A 191 0.99 -20.47 -9.86
N VAL A 192 0.07 -21.27 -9.34
CA VAL A 192 -0.40 -22.49 -10.02
C VAL A 192 -1.02 -22.11 -11.37
N PHE A 193 -1.88 -21.08 -11.42
CA PHE A 193 -2.42 -20.57 -12.69
C PHE A 193 -1.39 -19.90 -13.61
N GLU A 194 -0.27 -19.41 -13.08
CA GLU A 194 0.84 -18.89 -13.88
C GLU A 194 1.59 -20.01 -14.64
N TYR A 195 1.71 -21.20 -14.05
CA TYR A 195 2.53 -22.30 -14.61
C TYR A 195 1.74 -23.47 -15.19
N ILE A 196 0.42 -23.56 -14.93
CA ILE A 196 -0.42 -24.57 -15.58
C ILE A 196 -0.40 -24.34 -17.11
N PRO A 197 -0.11 -25.38 -17.91
CA PRO A 197 -0.22 -25.28 -19.35
C PRO A 197 -1.69 -25.23 -19.78
N GLY A 198 -2.04 -24.28 -20.65
CA GLY A 198 -3.40 -24.09 -21.17
C GLY A 198 -3.79 -22.61 -21.26
N ASN A 199 -4.83 -22.31 -22.02
CA ASN A 199 -5.39 -20.95 -22.09
C ASN A 199 -6.64 -20.83 -21.21
N HIS A 200 -6.45 -20.89 -19.89
CA HIS A 200 -7.50 -20.67 -18.89
C HIS A 200 -7.81 -19.19 -18.65
N GLY A 201 -7.03 -18.26 -19.20
CA GLY A 201 -7.25 -16.81 -19.10
C GLY A 201 -7.04 -16.20 -17.70
N LEU A 202 -6.67 -17.01 -16.71
CA LEU A 202 -6.39 -16.63 -15.31
C LEU A 202 -4.90 -16.61 -14.95
N SER A 203 -4.00 -16.72 -15.93
CA SER A 203 -2.56 -16.48 -15.69
C SER A 203 -2.36 -15.04 -15.22
N PRO A 204 -1.73 -14.77 -14.07
CA PRO A 204 -1.44 -13.40 -13.61
C PRO A 204 -0.51 -12.61 -14.54
N ASP A 205 0.34 -13.30 -15.29
CA ASP A 205 1.41 -12.72 -16.11
C ASP A 205 2.32 -11.83 -15.25
N TYR A 206 2.80 -12.39 -14.12
CA TYR A 206 3.61 -11.64 -13.17
C TYR A 206 4.89 -11.09 -13.82
N GLY A 207 5.11 -9.78 -13.68
CA GLY A 207 6.35 -9.14 -14.14
C GLY A 207 6.47 -9.00 -15.66
N LYS A 208 5.38 -9.18 -16.41
CA LYS A 208 5.34 -8.97 -17.86
C LYS A 208 5.01 -7.50 -18.16
N ASP A 209 5.96 -6.78 -18.76
CA ASP A 209 5.93 -5.33 -19.09
C ASP A 209 5.86 -4.37 -17.89
N ILE A 210 5.13 -4.74 -16.84
CA ILE A 210 5.05 -4.03 -15.56
C ILE A 210 5.47 -4.97 -14.42
N CYS A 211 6.12 -4.44 -13.38
CA CYS A 211 6.47 -5.21 -12.18
C CYS A 211 5.29 -5.39 -11.23
N TRP A 212 4.21 -5.95 -11.78
CA TRP A 212 2.97 -6.25 -11.08
C TRP A 212 2.22 -7.39 -11.78
N ILE A 213 0.96 -7.61 -11.41
CA ILE A 213 0.02 -8.48 -12.11
C ILE A 213 -0.49 -7.73 -13.35
N LYS A 214 -0.12 -8.19 -14.55
CA LYS A 214 -0.54 -7.57 -15.81
C LYS A 214 -1.97 -7.96 -16.20
N ASN A 215 -2.32 -9.23 -16.04
CA ASN A 215 -3.62 -9.71 -16.46
C ASN A 215 -4.73 -9.17 -15.55
N GLY A 216 -5.59 -8.31 -16.11
CA GLY A 216 -6.69 -7.69 -15.38
C GLY A 216 -7.71 -8.68 -14.78
N LYS A 217 -7.97 -9.82 -15.43
CA LYS A 217 -8.88 -10.85 -14.89
C LYS A 217 -8.29 -11.51 -13.65
N SER A 218 -7.00 -11.82 -13.70
CA SER A 218 -6.26 -12.43 -12.60
C SER A 218 -6.08 -11.44 -11.45
N LEU A 219 -5.79 -10.17 -11.74
CA LEU A 219 -5.76 -9.08 -10.77
C LEU A 219 -7.12 -8.94 -10.06
N LEU A 220 -8.22 -9.00 -10.83
CA LEU A 220 -9.56 -8.95 -10.26
C LEU A 220 -9.82 -10.15 -9.33
N CYS A 221 -9.51 -11.36 -9.80
CA CYS A 221 -9.81 -12.61 -9.12
C CYS A 221 -8.95 -12.85 -7.87
N PHE A 222 -7.63 -12.66 -7.97
CA PHE A 222 -6.68 -13.02 -6.92
C PHE A 222 -6.33 -11.86 -5.99
N PHE A 223 -6.69 -10.62 -6.33
CA PHE A 223 -6.40 -9.46 -5.49
C PHE A 223 -7.66 -8.66 -5.14
N LEU A 224 -8.34 -8.05 -6.12
CA LEU A 224 -9.44 -7.12 -5.84
C LEU A 224 -10.64 -7.80 -5.15
N ILE A 225 -11.07 -8.98 -5.61
CA ILE A 225 -12.21 -9.70 -5.00
C ILE A 225 -11.91 -10.09 -3.54
N PRO A 226 -10.77 -10.74 -3.22
CA PRO A 226 -10.38 -11.00 -1.83
C PRO A 226 -10.34 -9.74 -0.97
N VAL A 227 -9.76 -8.65 -1.50
CA VAL A 227 -9.70 -7.36 -0.81
C VAL A 227 -11.10 -6.80 -0.54
N MET A 228 -12.01 -6.86 -1.51
CA MET A 228 -13.38 -6.41 -1.35
C MET A 228 -14.12 -7.17 -0.26
N ILE A 229 -14.01 -8.49 -0.25
CA ILE A 229 -14.61 -9.33 0.79
C ILE A 229 -14.08 -8.92 2.17
N ILE A 230 -12.77 -8.73 2.29
CA ILE A 230 -12.13 -8.29 3.54
C ILE A 230 -12.64 -6.90 3.96
N LEU A 231 -12.72 -5.94 3.05
CA LEU A 231 -13.22 -4.60 3.36
C LEU A 231 -14.68 -4.61 3.82
N CYS A 232 -15.53 -5.43 3.20
CA CYS A 232 -16.91 -5.63 3.64
C CYS A 232 -16.97 -6.22 5.06
N LEU A 233 -16.16 -7.25 5.36
CA LEU A 233 -16.06 -7.83 6.71
C LEU A 233 -15.57 -6.80 7.74
N ASN A 234 -14.60 -5.97 7.36
CA ASN A 234 -14.08 -4.92 8.23
C ASN A 234 -15.12 -3.85 8.51
N PHE A 235 -15.91 -3.47 7.50
CA PHE A 235 -17.03 -2.53 7.68
C PHE A 235 -18.06 -3.08 8.67
N VAL A 236 -18.46 -4.34 8.54
CA VAL A 236 -19.37 -4.99 9.51
C VAL A 236 -18.77 -4.98 10.91
N ALA A 237 -17.53 -5.46 11.07
CA ALA A 237 -16.85 -5.47 12.36
C ALA A 237 -16.73 -4.07 12.99
N PHE A 238 -16.45 -3.06 12.16
CA PHE A 238 -16.39 -1.67 12.58
C PHE A 238 -17.74 -1.14 13.08
N THR A 239 -18.83 -1.38 12.34
CA THR A 239 -20.17 -0.94 12.78
C THR A 239 -20.58 -1.57 14.12
N LEU A 240 -20.26 -2.84 14.34
CA LEU A 240 -20.49 -3.52 15.62
C LEU A 240 -19.62 -2.95 16.74
N THR A 241 -18.34 -2.67 16.46
CA THR A 241 -17.41 -2.02 17.40
C THR A 241 -17.94 -0.64 17.81
N ALA A 242 -18.38 0.17 16.83
CA ALA A 242 -18.91 1.52 17.06
C ALA A 242 -20.20 1.49 17.88
N ARG A 243 -21.12 0.58 17.57
CA ARG A 243 -22.35 0.36 18.35
C ARG A 243 -22.04 -0.05 19.78
N GLY A 244 -21.14 -1.01 19.97
CA GLY A 244 -20.69 -1.45 21.28
C GLY A 244 -20.08 -0.32 22.11
N LEU A 245 -19.21 0.48 21.49
CA LEU A 245 -18.59 1.62 22.16
C LEU A 245 -19.61 2.71 22.51
N TYR A 246 -20.58 2.98 21.63
CA TYR A 246 -21.67 3.92 21.90
C TYR A 246 -22.51 3.45 23.10
N LEU A 247 -22.89 2.18 23.12
CA LEU A 247 -23.70 1.61 24.20
C LEU A 247 -22.91 1.55 25.52
N ALA A 248 -21.64 1.17 25.49
CA ALA A 248 -20.76 1.15 26.66
C ALA A 248 -20.58 2.56 27.25
N ARG A 249 -20.43 3.60 26.41
CA ARG A 249 -20.37 5.00 26.88
C ARG A 249 -21.68 5.45 27.54
N LYS A 250 -22.83 5.01 27.02
CA LYS A 250 -24.14 5.34 27.58
C LYS A 250 -24.39 4.65 28.93
N LEU A 251 -23.88 3.43 29.11
CA LEU A 251 -24.13 2.60 30.31
C LEU A 251 -23.08 2.75 31.41
N SER A 252 -21.85 3.19 31.11
CA SER A 252 -20.80 3.35 32.13
C SER A 252 -19.68 4.32 31.70
N THR A 253 -19.39 5.33 32.52
CA THR A 253 -18.21 6.21 32.39
C THR A 253 -16.88 5.50 32.70
N LYS A 254 -16.90 4.28 33.26
CA LYS A 254 -15.73 3.59 33.82
C LYS A 254 -15.23 2.39 33.00
N TYR A 255 -15.88 2.06 31.87
CA TYR A 255 -15.65 0.79 31.16
C TYR A 255 -14.36 0.74 30.32
N LEU A 256 -13.80 1.90 29.94
CA LEU A 256 -12.61 1.94 29.09
C LEU A 256 -11.39 2.32 29.93
N SER A 257 -10.59 1.32 30.32
CA SER A 257 -9.22 1.56 30.79
C SER A 257 -8.50 2.49 29.80
N LYS A 258 -7.77 3.48 30.31
CA LYS A 258 -7.05 4.49 29.51
C LYS A 258 -6.17 3.87 28.42
N HIS A 259 -5.65 2.67 28.65
CA HIS A 259 -4.81 1.93 27.69
C HIS A 259 -5.61 1.36 26.51
N ASN A 260 -6.75 0.70 26.79
CA ASN A 260 -7.64 0.15 25.76
C ASN A 260 -8.25 1.25 24.87
N LYS A 261 -8.38 2.48 25.41
CA LYS A 261 -8.89 3.64 24.66
C LYS A 261 -7.92 4.11 23.57
N LEU A 262 -6.61 4.10 23.83
CA LEU A 262 -5.59 4.49 22.85
C LEU A 262 -5.62 3.55 21.65
N GLU A 263 -5.51 2.26 21.92
CA GLU A 263 -5.44 1.21 20.89
C GLU A 263 -6.72 1.19 20.05
N CYS A 264 -7.90 1.37 20.68
CA CYS A 264 -9.17 1.51 19.98
C CYS A 264 -9.16 2.71 19.01
N ILE A 265 -8.70 3.88 19.46
CA ILE A 265 -8.66 5.10 18.62
C ILE A 265 -7.74 4.89 17.42
N ILE A 266 -6.58 4.27 17.62
CA ILE A 266 -5.63 3.98 16.55
C ILE A 266 -6.23 3.00 15.55
N CYS A 267 -6.85 1.91 16.02
CA CYS A 267 -7.50 0.93 15.14
C CYS A 267 -8.62 1.58 14.30
N VAL A 268 -9.44 2.44 14.91
CA VAL A 268 -10.50 3.18 14.22
C VAL A 268 -9.94 4.12 13.16
N LYS A 269 -8.93 4.92 13.50
CA LYS A 269 -8.27 5.82 12.53
C LYS A 269 -7.64 5.04 11.38
N LEU A 270 -6.97 3.93 11.68
CA LEU A 270 -6.32 3.08 10.68
C LEU A 270 -7.35 2.46 9.72
N PHE A 271 -8.50 2.01 10.24
CA PHE A 271 -9.61 1.53 9.42
C PHE A 271 -10.10 2.60 8.44
N PHE A 272 -10.28 3.85 8.88
CA PHE A 272 -10.68 4.93 7.98
C PHE A 272 -9.60 5.26 6.95
N ILE A 273 -8.33 5.32 7.36
CA ILE A 273 -7.21 5.60 6.44
C ILE A 273 -7.17 4.56 5.32
N MET A 274 -7.16 3.26 5.66
CA MET A 274 -7.14 2.20 4.67
C MET A 274 -8.47 2.09 3.91
N GLY A 275 -9.61 2.11 4.60
CA GLY A 275 -10.92 1.98 3.97
C GLY A 275 -11.24 3.09 2.97
N LEU A 276 -10.98 4.36 3.33
CA LEU A 276 -11.19 5.49 2.43
C LEU A 276 -10.26 5.42 1.22
N THR A 277 -8.98 5.11 1.43
CA THR A 277 -8.00 4.96 0.33
C THR A 277 -8.52 3.97 -0.71
N TRP A 278 -8.87 2.76 -0.29
CA TRP A 278 -9.29 1.71 -1.22
C TRP A 278 -10.68 1.94 -1.83
N THR A 279 -11.56 2.67 -1.13
CA THR A 279 -12.86 3.08 -1.71
C THR A 279 -12.67 3.85 -3.02
N PHE A 280 -11.67 4.73 -3.10
CA PHE A 280 -11.39 5.48 -4.34
C PHE A 280 -10.87 4.58 -5.47
N ALA A 281 -10.08 3.55 -5.17
CA ALA A 281 -9.65 2.56 -6.18
C ALA A 281 -10.85 1.82 -6.79
N PHE A 282 -11.82 1.42 -5.96
CA PHE A 282 -13.04 0.78 -6.45
C PHE A 282 -13.94 1.76 -7.20
N LEU A 283 -14.12 2.98 -6.70
CA LEU A 283 -14.85 4.01 -7.43
C LEU A 283 -14.27 4.23 -8.82
N TYR A 284 -12.95 4.39 -8.95
CA TYR A 284 -12.27 4.46 -10.25
C TYR A 284 -12.57 3.22 -11.13
N THR A 285 -12.51 2.02 -10.56
CA THR A 285 -12.78 0.78 -11.30
C THR A 285 -14.20 0.74 -11.88
N PHE A 286 -15.19 1.25 -11.15
CA PHE A 286 -16.60 1.26 -11.57
C PHE A 286 -16.98 2.47 -12.45
N THR A 287 -16.52 3.67 -12.10
CA THR A 287 -16.94 4.92 -12.76
C THR A 287 -15.99 5.35 -13.88
N ARG A 288 -14.74 4.85 -13.89
CA ARG A 288 -13.67 5.27 -14.82
C ARG A 288 -13.35 6.77 -14.78
N ILE A 289 -13.64 7.42 -13.66
CA ILE A 289 -13.37 8.84 -13.41
C ILE A 289 -11.93 8.99 -12.88
N GLU A 290 -11.06 9.65 -13.65
CA GLU A 290 -9.62 9.77 -13.39
C GLU A 290 -9.30 10.50 -12.07
N GLU A 291 -10.17 11.41 -11.64
CA GLU A 291 -10.03 12.12 -10.36
C GLU A 291 -10.02 11.16 -9.16
N PHE A 292 -10.76 10.04 -9.25
CA PHE A 292 -10.72 9.00 -8.22
C PHE A 292 -9.42 8.20 -8.25
N SER A 293 -8.84 7.98 -9.44
CA SER A 293 -7.50 7.36 -9.56
C SER A 293 -6.45 8.24 -8.90
N LEU A 294 -6.47 9.54 -9.18
CA LEU A 294 -5.54 10.49 -8.58
C LEU A 294 -5.67 10.54 -7.05
N LEU A 295 -6.90 10.57 -6.53
CA LEU A 295 -7.13 10.61 -5.10
C LEU A 295 -6.69 9.31 -4.41
N PHE A 296 -6.96 8.16 -5.02
CA PHE A 296 -6.39 6.88 -4.58
C PHE A 296 -4.86 6.93 -4.59
N CYS A 297 -4.26 7.38 -5.68
CA CYS A 297 -2.81 7.49 -5.82
C CYS A 297 -2.21 8.34 -4.70
N ILE A 298 -2.74 9.53 -4.44
CA ILE A 298 -2.26 10.40 -3.35
C ILE A 298 -2.39 9.69 -2.01
N LEU A 299 -3.59 9.21 -1.65
CA LEU A 299 -3.82 8.61 -0.34
C LEU A 299 -3.00 7.34 -0.12
N ASN A 300 -2.86 6.51 -1.16
CA ASN A 300 -2.09 5.27 -1.11
C ASN A 300 -0.59 5.55 -1.01
N SER A 301 -0.08 6.56 -1.71
CA SER A 301 1.34 6.94 -1.65
C SER A 301 1.75 7.50 -0.30
N PHE A 302 0.82 8.18 0.39
CA PHE A 302 1.04 8.78 1.70
C PHE A 302 0.47 7.94 2.85
N VAL A 303 0.02 6.70 2.61
CA VAL A 303 -0.67 5.89 3.62
C VAL A 303 0.22 5.65 4.85
N GLY A 304 1.49 5.33 4.64
CA GLY A 304 2.47 5.17 5.72
C GLY A 304 2.68 6.44 6.55
N LEU A 305 2.76 7.60 5.90
CA LEU A 305 2.84 8.90 6.57
C LEU A 305 1.57 9.18 7.39
N LEU A 306 0.38 8.96 6.83
CA LEU A 306 -0.90 9.17 7.51
C LEU A 306 -1.03 8.29 8.76
N ILE A 307 -0.55 7.06 8.69
CA ILE A 307 -0.49 6.14 9.85
C ILE A 307 0.43 6.70 10.94
N CYS A 308 1.63 7.14 10.57
CA CYS A 308 2.59 7.74 11.51
C CYS A 308 2.00 8.99 12.18
N LEU A 309 1.41 9.90 11.41
CA LEU A 309 0.74 11.10 11.94
C LEU A 309 -0.46 10.75 12.84
N SER A 310 -1.24 9.73 12.47
CA SER A 310 -2.35 9.24 13.29
C SER A 310 -1.88 8.75 14.66
N PHE A 311 -0.76 8.02 14.69
CA PHE A 311 -0.11 7.56 15.91
C PHE A 311 0.45 8.73 16.73
N LEU A 312 1.28 9.59 16.14
CA LEU A 312 1.93 10.72 16.80
C LEU A 312 0.94 11.80 17.28
N SER A 313 -0.15 12.04 16.56
CA SER A 313 -1.19 13.00 16.99
C SER A 313 -1.93 12.55 18.24
N THR A 314 -1.91 11.25 18.55
CA THR A 314 -2.65 10.73 19.69
C THR A 314 -1.93 11.09 20.99
N SER A 315 -2.55 11.94 21.81
CA SER A 315 -1.94 12.51 23.03
C SER A 315 -1.43 11.46 24.02
N ILE A 316 -2.05 10.28 24.03
CA ILE A 316 -1.61 9.15 24.86
C ILE A 316 -0.31 8.55 24.31
N ALA A 317 -0.19 8.36 23.00
CA ALA A 317 1.06 7.89 22.38
C ALA A 317 2.21 8.87 22.66
N ARG A 318 1.99 10.18 22.50
CA ARG A 318 3.00 11.21 22.85
C ARG A 318 3.44 11.12 24.31
N ARG A 319 2.50 10.94 25.24
CA ARG A 319 2.81 10.79 26.67
C ARG A 319 3.62 9.52 26.93
N SER A 320 3.25 8.39 26.33
CA SER A 320 3.99 7.12 26.48
C SER A 320 5.40 7.21 25.90
N ILE A 321 5.58 7.87 24.76
CA ILE A 321 6.90 8.13 24.17
C ILE A 321 7.72 9.02 25.11
N PHE A 322 7.18 10.15 25.54
CA PHE A 322 7.87 11.09 26.42
C PHE A 322 8.29 10.45 27.76
N GLN A 323 7.41 9.65 28.37
CA GLN A 323 7.72 8.94 29.61
C GLN A 323 8.84 7.90 29.43
N ASN A 324 8.85 7.16 28.32
CA ASN A 324 9.90 6.18 28.06
C ASN A 324 11.23 6.84 27.66
N LEU A 325 11.21 7.93 26.88
CA LEU A 325 12.41 8.73 26.62
C LEU A 325 13.01 9.27 27.92
N GLN A 326 12.19 9.80 28.83
CA GLN A 326 12.66 10.24 30.15
C GLN A 326 13.28 9.09 30.97
N LYS A 327 12.72 7.87 30.91
CA LYS A 327 13.32 6.70 31.57
C LYS A 327 14.67 6.36 30.98
N ILE A 328 14.79 6.30 29.64
CA ILE A 328 16.05 6.00 28.94
C ILE A 328 17.12 7.05 29.28
N THR A 329 16.79 8.34 29.22
CA THR A 329 17.73 9.40 29.60
C THR A 329 18.17 9.27 31.06
N LYS A 330 17.24 8.99 31.99
CA LYS A 330 17.58 8.80 33.42
C LYS A 330 18.44 7.57 33.67
N THR A 331 18.19 6.46 32.99
CA THR A 331 19.00 5.23 33.11
C THR A 331 20.40 5.45 32.53
N SER A 332 20.51 6.11 31.37
CA SER A 332 21.80 6.45 30.76
C SER A 332 22.61 7.44 31.62
N THR A 333 21.95 8.43 32.25
CA THR A 333 22.62 9.31 33.22
C THR A 333 23.09 8.54 34.45
N LYS A 334 22.31 7.60 35.00
CA LYS A 334 22.73 6.78 36.13
C LYS A 334 23.93 5.89 35.79
N GLU A 335 23.89 5.19 34.65
CA GLU A 335 25.04 4.37 34.20
C GLU A 335 26.30 5.22 34.00
N SER A 336 26.19 6.44 33.47
CA SER A 336 27.33 7.35 33.34
C SER A 336 27.90 7.84 34.68
N VAL A 337 27.06 8.00 35.70
CA VAL A 337 27.48 8.39 37.06
C VAL A 337 28.15 7.22 37.78
N ASP A 338 27.60 6.01 37.66
CA ASP A 338 28.16 4.81 38.30
C ASP A 338 29.52 4.41 37.69
N VAL A 339 29.70 4.56 36.38
CA VAL A 339 31.01 4.36 35.71
C VAL A 339 32.05 5.37 36.18
N ASN A 340 31.67 6.65 36.33
CA ASN A 340 32.56 7.68 36.85
C ASN A 340 32.93 7.45 38.33
N PHE A 341 32.00 6.92 39.13
CA PHE A 341 32.26 6.57 40.54
C PHE A 341 33.18 5.36 40.66
N ALA A 342 32.99 4.33 39.83
CA ALA A 342 33.88 3.16 39.78
C ALA A 342 35.31 3.57 39.40
N HIS A 343 35.48 4.43 38.39
CA HIS A 343 36.80 4.92 37.98
C HIS A 343 37.50 5.75 39.06
N LYS A 344 36.75 6.54 39.84
CA LYS A 344 37.31 7.35 40.93
C LYS A 344 37.73 6.50 42.13
N THR A 345 37.03 5.40 42.39
CA THR A 345 37.33 4.47 43.50
C THR A 345 38.58 3.62 43.21
N THR A 346 38.85 3.29 41.94
CA THR A 346 40.08 2.58 41.54
C THR A 346 41.32 3.47 41.65
N SER A 347 41.18 4.79 41.43
CA SER A 347 42.30 5.75 41.50
C SER A 347 42.75 6.09 42.93
N THR A 348 41.91 5.94 43.94
CA THR A 348 42.25 6.26 45.35
C THR A 348 42.94 5.12 46.11
N ASN A 349 43.05 3.92 45.53
CA ASN A 349 43.71 2.76 46.18
C ASN A 349 45.14 2.51 45.68
N ILE A 350 45.75 3.48 44.97
CA ILE A 350 47.13 3.40 44.48
C ILE A 350 47.91 4.62 45.00
N THR A 351 48.22 4.61 46.29
CA THR A 351 49.35 5.37 46.83
C THR A 351 50.09 4.46 47.81
N PRO A 352 51.42 4.26 47.64
CA PRO A 352 52.23 3.29 48.38
C PRO A 352 52.43 3.65 49.85
#